data_AF-M8CWG5-F1
#
_entry.id   AF-M8CWG5-F1
#
_cell.length_a   1.000
_cell.length_b   1.000
_cell.length_c   1.000
_cell.angle_alpha   90.00
_cell.angle_beta   90.00
_cell.angle_gamma   90.00
#
_symmetry.space_group_name_H-M   'P 1'
#
loop_
_entity.id
_entity.type
_entity.pdbx_description
1 polymer ?
#
loop_
_entity_poly.entity_id
_entity_poly.type
_entity_poly.pdbx_seq_one_letter_code
_entity_poly.pdbx_strand_id
1 'polypeptide(L)'
;MKLAYKRKRKEAEETGDEDFLAKLEKAYDTVMMQQLQYRKKGVTYGSVQVSKDIKYADNQPIVPWGPRPSKSAVKDVRINMAISATIVVCIAIIGNADWKPLQFLCFAFFYRILQKLRVTEPPITPIYNEYGEVEGRGVRMAKRVFRALGLIFGCVFAASLGYTIALNLVELSWQQTPRIVYYYQELIVTAAASVLLCITASYYR
;
A
#
# COMPACT_ATOMS: atom_id res chain seq x y z
N MET A 1 -6.80 3.54 -37.82
CA MET A 1 -5.98 2.33 -37.53
C MET A 1 -6.71 1.01 -37.84
N LYS A 2 -7.83 0.69 -37.16
CA LYS A 2 -8.57 -0.58 -37.38
C LYS A 2 -9.00 -0.81 -38.85
N LEU A 3 -9.46 0.24 -39.53
CA LEU A 3 -9.85 0.19 -40.94
C LEU A 3 -8.67 -0.11 -41.88
N ALA A 4 -7.50 0.47 -41.59
CA ALA A 4 -6.29 0.24 -42.37
C ALA A 4 -5.76 -1.19 -42.21
N TYR A 5 -5.78 -1.72 -40.97
CA TYR A 5 -5.46 -3.12 -40.69
C TYR A 5 -6.39 -4.08 -41.46
N LYS A 6 -7.72 -3.86 -41.40
CA LYS A 6 -8.69 -4.72 -42.12
C LYS A 6 -8.46 -4.74 -43.63
N ARG A 7 -8.12 -3.59 -44.23
CA ARG A 7 -7.80 -3.51 -45.66
C ARG A 7 -6.51 -4.26 -45.99
N LYS A 8 -5.43 -4.01 -45.23
CA LYS A 8 -4.12 -4.66 -45.45
C LYS A 8 -4.12 -6.16 -45.21
N ARG A 9 -4.92 -6.63 -44.26
CA ARG A 9 -5.13 -8.05 -44.01
C ARG A 9 -5.84 -8.72 -45.20
N LYS A 10 -6.90 -8.11 -45.74
CA LYS A 10 -7.62 -8.61 -46.91
C LYS A 10 -6.73 -8.69 -48.15
N GLU A 11 -5.94 -7.65 -48.41
CA GLU A 11 -4.97 -7.61 -49.52
C GLU A 11 -3.92 -8.75 -49.41
N ALA A 12 -3.46 -9.03 -48.19
CA ALA A 12 -2.46 -10.08 -47.95
C ALA A 12 -3.05 -11.50 -48.00
N GLU A 13 -4.29 -11.69 -47.54
CA GLU A 13 -5.05 -12.93 -47.72
C GLU A 13 -5.33 -13.21 -49.21
N GLU A 14 -5.59 -12.17 -50.02
CA GLU A 14 -5.80 -12.28 -51.47
C GLU A 14 -4.49 -12.58 -52.24
N THR A 15 -3.34 -12.15 -51.71
CA THR A 15 -2.02 -12.33 -52.34
C THR A 15 -1.34 -13.65 -51.91
N GLY A 16 -1.75 -14.25 -50.78
CA GLY A 16 -1.21 -15.51 -50.27
C GLY A 16 0.11 -15.39 -49.50
N ASP A 17 0.53 -14.17 -49.13
CA ASP A 17 1.79 -13.91 -48.42
C ASP A 17 1.66 -14.12 -46.90
N GLU A 18 1.89 -15.36 -46.45
CA GLU A 18 1.79 -15.73 -45.02
C GLU A 18 2.79 -14.98 -44.12
N ASP A 19 4.00 -14.72 -44.61
CA ASP A 19 5.04 -14.00 -43.87
C ASP A 19 4.67 -12.54 -43.59
N PHE A 20 3.97 -11.90 -44.53
CA PHE A 20 3.51 -10.53 -44.37
C PHE A 20 2.33 -10.46 -43.40
N LEU A 21 1.40 -11.42 -43.47
CA LEU A 21 0.29 -11.54 -42.52
C LEU A 21 0.81 -11.68 -41.08
N ALA A 22 1.77 -12.58 -40.83
CA ALA A 22 2.33 -12.79 -39.49
C ALA A 22 2.99 -11.50 -38.93
N LYS A 23 3.73 -10.76 -39.76
CA LYS A 23 4.33 -9.47 -39.38
C LYS A 23 3.26 -8.41 -39.09
N LEU A 24 2.21 -8.36 -39.90
CA LEU A 24 1.10 -7.42 -39.75
C LEU A 24 0.32 -7.66 -38.45
N GLU A 25 0.01 -8.91 -38.13
CA GLU A 25 -0.66 -9.30 -36.88
C GLU A 25 0.20 -8.96 -35.67
N LYS A 26 1.49 -9.33 -35.68
CA LYS A 26 2.43 -9.00 -34.61
C LYS A 26 2.54 -7.49 -34.37
N ALA A 27 2.59 -6.69 -35.44
CA ALA A 27 2.64 -5.23 -35.33
C ALA A 27 1.33 -4.66 -34.76
N TYR A 28 0.18 -5.17 -35.20
CA TYR A 28 -1.13 -4.74 -34.71
C TYR A 28 -1.30 -5.08 -33.22
N ASP A 29 -0.94 -6.30 -32.81
CA ASP A 29 -0.98 -6.73 -31.41
C ASP A 29 -0.04 -5.89 -30.55
N THR A 30 1.17 -5.60 -31.03
CA THR A 30 2.13 -4.74 -30.33
C THR A 30 1.54 -3.35 -30.08
N VAL A 31 0.92 -2.74 -31.09
CA VAL A 31 0.30 -1.41 -30.94
C VAL A 31 -0.94 -1.47 -30.05
N MET A 32 -1.78 -2.51 -30.14
CA MET A 32 -2.91 -2.67 -29.22
C MET A 32 -2.46 -2.84 -27.78
N MET A 33 -1.43 -3.65 -27.54
CA MET A 33 -0.82 -3.83 -26.22
C MET A 33 -0.21 -2.54 -25.70
N GLN A 34 0.48 -1.78 -26.54
CA GLN A 34 0.99 -0.45 -26.18
C GLN A 34 -0.14 0.51 -25.82
N GLN A 35 -1.23 0.55 -26.57
CA GLN A 35 -2.40 1.38 -26.24
C GLN A 35 -3.01 1.01 -24.89
N LEU A 36 -3.14 -0.30 -24.59
CA LEU A 36 -3.59 -0.76 -23.27
C LEU A 36 -2.62 -0.35 -22.16
N GLN A 37 -1.31 -0.44 -22.40
CA GLN A 37 -0.30 0.02 -21.46
C GLN A 37 -0.34 1.54 -21.23
N TYR A 38 -0.55 2.34 -22.27
CA TYR A 38 -0.71 3.79 -22.16
C TYR A 38 -1.96 4.16 -21.36
N ARG A 39 -3.09 3.49 -21.61
CA ARG A 39 -4.31 3.65 -20.79
C ARG A 39 -4.08 3.29 -19.33
N LYS A 40 -3.43 2.16 -19.06
CA LYS A 40 -3.04 1.76 -17.70
C LYS A 40 -2.11 2.78 -17.03
N LYS A 41 -1.24 3.43 -17.80
CA LYS A 41 -0.33 4.48 -17.33
C LYS A 41 -1.02 5.84 -17.19
N GLY A 42 -2.28 6.00 -17.60
CA GLY A 42 -2.99 7.28 -17.58
C GLY A 42 -2.43 8.28 -18.59
N VAL A 43 -1.97 7.79 -19.74
CA VAL A 43 -1.48 8.62 -20.85
C VAL A 43 -2.52 8.52 -21.97
N THR A 44 -3.09 9.66 -22.37
CA THR A 44 -3.98 9.74 -23.55
C THR A 44 -3.14 9.70 -24.83
N TYR A 45 -3.77 9.54 -26.01
CA TYR A 45 -3.06 9.53 -27.30
C TYR A 45 -1.98 10.64 -27.36
N GLY A 46 -0.71 10.24 -27.53
CA GLY A 46 0.45 11.15 -27.47
C GLY A 46 1.15 11.15 -26.10
N SER A 47 1.55 12.32 -25.63
CA SER A 47 2.30 12.55 -24.38
C SER A 47 1.48 13.23 -23.27
N VAL A 48 0.20 13.51 -23.52
CA VAL A 48 -0.67 14.19 -22.54
C VAL A 48 -0.97 13.24 -21.38
N GLN A 49 -0.46 13.57 -20.21
CA GLN A 49 -0.69 12.81 -18.98
C GLN A 49 -2.02 13.25 -18.36
N VAL A 50 -2.87 12.27 -18.03
CA VAL A 50 -4.09 12.48 -17.26
C VAL A 50 -3.70 12.96 -15.85
N SER A 51 -4.49 13.88 -15.28
CA SER A 51 -4.26 14.38 -13.93
C SER A 51 -4.18 13.24 -12.91
N LYS A 52 -3.36 13.41 -11.87
CA LYS A 52 -3.15 12.38 -10.85
C LYS A 52 -4.46 12.00 -10.14
N ASP A 53 -5.37 12.95 -9.97
CA ASP A 53 -6.64 12.73 -9.27
C ASP A 53 -7.59 11.83 -10.06
N ILE A 54 -7.57 11.95 -11.40
CA ILE A 54 -8.33 11.06 -12.30
C ILE A 54 -7.61 9.70 -12.42
N LYS A 55 -6.28 9.70 -12.57
CA LYS A 55 -5.48 8.46 -12.69
C LYS A 55 -5.57 7.55 -11.47
N TYR A 56 -5.73 8.13 -10.27
CA TYR A 56 -5.81 7.40 -9.01
C TYR A 56 -7.20 7.53 -8.36
N ALA A 57 -8.24 7.85 -9.13
CA ALA A 57 -9.61 8.00 -8.62
C ALA A 57 -10.06 6.78 -7.79
N ASP A 58 -9.79 5.57 -8.27
CA ASP A 58 -10.15 4.32 -7.59
C ASP A 58 -9.40 4.10 -6.27
N ASN A 59 -8.28 4.79 -6.06
CA ASN A 59 -7.42 4.65 -4.88
C ASN A 59 -7.38 5.92 -4.03
N GLN A 60 -8.42 6.75 -4.12
CA GLN A 60 -8.52 7.92 -3.25
C GLN A 60 -8.75 7.48 -1.79
N PRO A 61 -8.08 8.14 -0.84
CA PRO A 61 -8.33 7.87 0.57
C PRO A 61 -9.73 8.37 0.94
N ILE A 62 -10.39 7.70 1.88
CA ILE A 62 -11.72 8.08 2.38
C ILE A 62 -11.70 9.52 2.93
N VAL A 63 -10.60 9.89 3.57
CA VAL A 63 -10.36 11.21 4.13
C VAL A 63 -9.12 11.80 3.45
N PRO A 64 -9.09 13.10 3.07
CA PRO A 64 -7.99 13.69 2.30
C PRO A 64 -6.59 13.51 2.90
N TRP A 65 -6.50 13.44 4.24
CA TRP A 65 -5.27 13.26 5.00
C TRP A 65 -5.02 11.82 5.47
N GLY A 66 -5.90 10.88 5.12
CA GLY A 66 -5.83 9.48 5.51
C GLY A 66 -4.91 8.62 4.64
N PRO A 67 -4.58 7.40 5.09
CA PRO A 67 -3.74 6.48 4.33
C PRO A 67 -4.48 5.97 3.08
N ARG A 68 -3.74 5.71 2.00
CA ARG A 68 -4.33 5.31 0.72
C ARG A 68 -4.47 3.80 0.63
N PRO A 69 -5.54 3.27 0.01
CA PRO A 69 -5.65 1.84 -0.25
C PRO A 69 -4.51 1.36 -1.15
N SER A 70 -3.89 0.27 -0.75
CA SER A 70 -2.76 -0.39 -1.41
C SER A 70 -2.64 -1.81 -0.88
N LYS A 71 -3.42 -2.73 -1.45
CA LYS A 71 -3.39 -4.15 -1.07
C LYS A 71 -2.02 -4.77 -1.38
N SER A 72 -1.40 -5.40 -0.38
CA SER A 72 -0.16 -6.16 -0.55
C SER A 72 -0.40 -7.55 -1.15
N ALA A 73 0.66 -8.21 -1.58
CA ALA A 73 0.58 -9.58 -2.10
C ALA A 73 0.09 -10.55 -1.01
N VAL A 74 -0.59 -11.64 -1.41
CA VAL A 74 -1.16 -12.63 -0.46
C VAL A 74 -0.10 -13.18 0.50
N LYS A 75 1.12 -13.42 0.00
CA LYS A 75 2.27 -13.83 0.82
C LYS A 75 2.58 -12.80 1.91
N ASP A 76 2.62 -11.51 1.56
CA ASP A 76 2.92 -10.44 2.49
C ASP A 76 1.82 -10.24 3.54
N VAL A 77 0.55 -10.38 3.13
CA VAL A 77 -0.59 -10.36 4.06
C VAL A 77 -0.48 -11.49 5.08
N ARG A 78 -0.15 -12.71 4.64
CA ARG A 78 0.03 -13.87 5.55
C ARG A 78 1.18 -13.65 6.53
N ILE A 79 2.29 -13.05 6.08
CA ILE A 79 3.42 -12.71 6.97
C ILE A 79 2.99 -11.67 8.00
N ASN A 80 2.29 -10.61 7.59
CA ASN A 80 1.81 -9.59 8.52
C ASN A 80 0.83 -10.18 9.55
N MET A 81 -0.07 -11.06 9.09
CA MET A 81 -1.00 -11.78 9.95
C MET A 81 -0.27 -12.67 10.95
N ALA A 82 0.75 -13.42 10.51
CA ALA A 82 1.56 -14.26 11.39
C ALA A 82 2.27 -13.43 12.47
N ILE A 83 2.89 -12.29 12.10
CA ILE A 83 3.54 -11.39 13.07
C ILE A 83 2.52 -10.90 14.10
N SER A 84 1.35 -10.44 13.66
CA SER A 84 0.29 -9.95 14.56
C SER A 84 -0.23 -11.04 15.49
N ALA A 85 -0.46 -12.25 14.98
CA ALA A 85 -0.96 -13.38 15.75
C ALA A 85 0.06 -13.86 16.79
N THR A 86 1.34 -13.98 16.41
CA THR A 86 2.41 -14.40 17.33
C THR A 86 2.55 -13.42 18.50
N ILE A 87 2.49 -12.11 18.24
CA ILE A 87 2.54 -11.10 19.31
C ILE A 87 1.33 -11.22 20.23
N VAL A 88 0.11 -11.37 19.67
CA VAL A 88 -1.12 -11.50 20.47
C VAL A 88 -1.11 -12.77 21.33
N VAL A 89 -0.65 -13.90 20.80
CA VAL A 89 -0.51 -15.14 21.58
C VAL A 89 0.55 -14.98 22.65
N CYS A 90 1.68 -14.35 22.34
CA CYS A 90 2.77 -14.12 23.29
C CYS A 90 2.31 -13.28 24.49
N ILE A 91 1.63 -12.16 24.24
CA ILE A 91 1.13 -11.30 25.33
C ILE A 91 0.05 -12.01 26.16
N ALA A 92 -0.79 -12.84 25.54
CA ALA A 92 -1.81 -13.61 26.25
C ALA A 92 -1.22 -14.66 27.20
N ILE A 93 -0.09 -15.28 26.84
CA ILE A 93 0.61 -16.26 27.69
C ILE A 93 1.31 -15.56 28.87
N ILE A 94 1.97 -14.42 28.64
CA ILE A 94 2.74 -13.72 29.67
C ILE A 94 1.81 -13.12 30.72
N GLY A 95 0.58 -12.71 30.36
CA GLY A 95 -0.43 -12.21 31.30
C GLY A 95 -0.14 -10.83 31.88
N ASN A 96 1.06 -10.27 31.64
CA ASN A 96 1.45 -8.89 31.92
C ASN A 96 2.12 -8.34 30.65
N ALA A 97 1.52 -7.33 30.01
CA ALA A 97 2.17 -6.64 28.91
C ALA A 97 2.95 -5.43 29.46
N ASP A 98 4.28 -5.59 29.58
CA ASP A 98 5.18 -4.44 29.56
C ASP A 98 5.07 -3.71 28.21
N TRP A 99 5.64 -2.51 28.12
CA TRP A 99 5.80 -1.77 26.85
C TRP A 99 6.71 -2.46 25.82
N LYS A 100 7.47 -3.50 26.22
CA LYS A 100 8.42 -4.23 25.37
C LYS A 100 7.75 -4.95 24.18
N PRO A 101 6.70 -5.78 24.36
CA PRO A 101 5.94 -6.35 23.25
C PRO A 101 5.49 -5.34 22.20
N LEU A 102 4.98 -4.18 22.64
CA LEU A 102 4.56 -3.11 21.76
C LEU A 102 5.75 -2.54 20.96
N GLN A 103 6.91 -2.38 21.60
CA GLN A 103 8.12 -1.93 20.90
C GLN A 103 8.57 -2.89 19.80
N PHE A 104 8.62 -4.20 20.08
CA PHE A 104 8.98 -5.21 19.08
C PHE A 104 7.99 -5.26 17.91
N LEU A 105 6.69 -5.16 18.23
CA LEU A 105 5.63 -5.06 17.23
C LEU A 105 5.83 -3.84 16.32
N CYS A 106 6.09 -2.66 16.91
CA CYS A 106 6.37 -1.42 16.18
C CYS A 106 7.58 -1.57 15.27
N PHE A 107 8.69 -2.15 15.72
CA PHE A 107 9.87 -2.38 14.89
C PHE A 107 9.61 -3.33 13.72
N ALA A 108 8.92 -4.45 13.98
CA ALA A 108 8.58 -5.42 12.94
C ALA A 108 7.70 -4.77 11.85
N PHE A 109 6.65 -4.06 12.24
CA PHE A 109 5.77 -3.38 11.30
C PHE A 109 6.41 -2.15 10.64
N PHE A 110 7.35 -1.47 11.31
CA PHE A 110 8.14 -0.40 10.70
C PHE A 110 8.93 -0.89 9.50
N TYR A 111 9.64 -2.01 9.66
CA TYR A 111 10.37 -2.60 8.55
C TYR A 111 9.42 -3.02 7.40
N ARG A 112 8.30 -3.67 7.73
CA ARG A 112 7.32 -4.12 6.73
C ARG A 112 6.69 -2.98 5.95
N ILE A 113 6.29 -1.91 6.63
CA ILE A 113 5.72 -0.71 5.99
C ILE A 113 6.78 -0.01 5.15
N LEU A 114 8.03 0.12 5.61
CA LEU A 114 9.11 0.69 4.83
C LEU A 114 9.39 -0.10 3.53
N GLN A 115 9.45 -1.43 3.62
CA GLN A 115 9.61 -2.28 2.44
C GLN A 115 8.46 -2.08 1.45
N LYS A 116 7.22 -2.05 1.95
CA LYS A 116 6.03 -1.82 1.13
C LYS A 116 6.09 -0.45 0.43
N LEU A 117 6.39 0.61 1.19
CA LEU A 117 6.51 1.97 0.65
C LEU A 117 7.60 2.04 -0.43
N ARG A 118 8.74 1.38 -0.22
CA ARG A 118 9.85 1.31 -1.19
C ARG A 118 9.43 0.66 -2.51
N VAL A 119 8.65 -0.41 -2.49
CA VAL A 119 8.19 -1.11 -3.70
C VAL A 119 7.16 -0.30 -4.48
N THR A 120 6.35 0.51 -3.80
CA THR A 120 5.29 1.29 -4.44
C THR A 120 5.74 2.58 -5.12
N GLU A 121 7.01 2.97 -4.98
CA GLU A 121 7.56 4.14 -5.65
C GLU A 121 7.85 3.84 -7.13
N PRO A 122 7.50 4.74 -8.06
CA PRO A 122 7.87 4.57 -9.45
C PRO A 122 9.41 4.59 -9.56
N PRO A 123 10.00 3.71 -10.39
CA PRO A 123 11.42 3.79 -10.70
C PRO A 123 11.65 5.10 -11.46
N ILE A 124 12.15 6.12 -10.76
CA ILE A 124 12.59 7.37 -11.37
C ILE A 124 14.02 7.13 -11.83
N THR A 125 14.28 7.34 -13.12
CA THR A 125 15.64 7.36 -13.65
C THR A 125 16.43 8.41 -12.87
N PRO A 126 17.51 8.04 -12.16
CA PRO A 126 18.31 9.02 -11.45
C PRO A 126 18.79 10.07 -12.45
N ILE A 127 18.44 11.33 -12.19
CA ILE A 127 19.04 12.47 -12.88
C ILE A 127 20.39 12.65 -12.20
N TYR A 128 21.46 12.34 -12.92
CA TYR A 128 22.82 12.54 -12.43
C TYR A 128 23.24 13.98 -12.73
N ASN A 129 23.54 14.75 -11.70
CA ASN A 129 24.21 16.03 -11.86
C ASN A 129 25.73 15.79 -11.98
N GLU A 130 26.47 16.76 -12.51
CA GLU A 130 27.92 16.70 -12.78
C GLU A 130 28.78 16.35 -11.54
N TYR A 131 28.23 16.58 -10.34
CA TYR A 131 28.85 16.25 -9.04
C TYR A 131 28.47 14.87 -8.48
N GLY A 132 27.77 14.01 -9.23
CA GLY A 132 27.50 12.62 -8.85
C GLY A 132 26.43 12.40 -7.78
N GLU A 133 25.93 13.45 -7.12
CA GLU A 133 24.82 13.35 -6.17
C GLU A 133 23.46 13.28 -6.89
N VAL A 134 22.70 12.22 -6.58
CA VAL A 134 21.30 12.08 -6.98
C VAL A 134 20.45 12.97 -6.08
N GLU A 135 20.22 14.20 -6.50
CA GLU A 135 19.43 15.19 -5.78
C GLU A 135 18.07 14.57 -5.36
N GLY A 136 17.84 14.53 -4.05
CA GLY A 136 16.61 14.02 -3.44
C GLY A 136 16.56 12.53 -3.07
N ARG A 137 17.60 11.71 -3.26
CA ARG A 137 17.58 10.30 -2.77
C ARG A 137 17.42 10.22 -1.24
N GLY A 138 18.18 11.04 -0.51
CA GLY A 138 18.09 11.15 0.95
C GLY A 138 16.74 11.68 1.42
N VAL A 139 16.26 12.77 0.81
CA VAL A 139 14.95 13.37 1.11
C VAL A 139 13.80 12.39 0.89
N ARG A 140 13.85 11.57 -0.18
CA ARG A 140 12.86 10.50 -0.43
C ARG A 140 12.91 9.41 0.64
N MET A 141 14.10 9.00 1.07
CA MET A 141 14.28 8.04 2.16
C MET A 141 13.71 8.58 3.48
N ALA A 142 14.03 9.82 3.84
CA ALA A 142 13.49 10.49 5.02
C ALA A 142 11.95 10.57 4.97
N LYS A 143 11.36 10.99 3.84
CA LYS A 143 9.90 11.07 3.67
C LYS A 143 9.22 9.71 3.87
N ARG A 144 9.84 8.61 3.44
CA ARG A 144 9.35 7.25 3.68
C ARG A 144 9.39 6.88 5.16
N VAL A 145 10.49 7.20 5.84
CA VAL A 145 10.64 6.97 7.28
C VAL A 145 9.58 7.74 8.06
N PHE A 146 9.40 9.03 7.78
CA PHE A 146 8.37 9.84 8.45
C PHE A 146 6.96 9.31 8.19
N ARG A 147 6.66 8.88 6.95
CA ARG A 147 5.37 8.28 6.63
C ARG A 147 5.14 6.96 7.37
N ALA A 148 6.15 6.09 7.42
CA ALA A 148 6.06 4.82 8.14
C ALA A 148 5.90 5.03 9.65
N LEU A 149 6.67 5.95 10.24
CA LEU A 149 6.54 6.32 11.66
C LEU A 149 5.16 6.89 11.94
N GLY A 150 4.69 7.85 11.14
CA GLY A 150 3.37 8.45 11.30
C GLY A 150 2.24 7.42 11.22
N LEU A 151 2.37 6.41 10.36
CA LEU A 151 1.39 5.35 10.22
C LEU A 151 1.38 4.41 11.44
N ILE A 152 2.55 4.10 12.02
CA ILE A 152 2.68 3.26 13.22
C ILE A 152 2.19 3.99 14.46
N PHE A 153 2.71 5.19 14.71
CA PHE A 153 2.27 6.01 15.83
C PHE A 153 0.78 6.35 15.71
N GLY A 154 0.28 6.55 14.49
CA GLY A 154 -1.16 6.70 14.23
C GLY A 154 -1.97 5.48 14.65
N CYS A 155 -1.51 4.25 14.36
CA CYS A 155 -2.19 3.02 14.79
C CYS A 155 -2.17 2.86 16.31
N VAL A 156 -1.01 3.11 16.96
CA VAL A 156 -0.89 3.04 18.42
C VAL A 156 -1.78 4.10 19.07
N PHE A 157 -1.75 5.33 18.58
CA PHE A 157 -2.58 6.43 19.08
C PHE A 157 -4.07 6.14 18.90
N ALA A 158 -4.48 5.60 17.74
CA ALA A 158 -5.87 5.19 17.51
C ALA A 158 -6.30 4.05 18.45
N ALA A 159 -5.43 3.09 18.74
CA ALA A 159 -5.72 2.03 19.72
C ALA A 159 -5.85 2.59 21.14
N SER A 160 -4.93 3.47 21.55
CA SER A 160 -4.96 4.11 22.87
C SER A 160 -6.18 5.00 23.06
N LEU A 161 -6.50 5.86 22.08
CA LEU A 161 -7.71 6.69 22.11
C LEU A 161 -8.98 5.86 22.02
N GLY A 162 -9.01 4.82 21.19
CA GLY A 162 -10.17 3.94 21.08
C GLY A 162 -10.46 3.26 22.42
N TYR A 163 -9.42 2.83 23.12
CA TYR A 163 -9.54 2.26 24.46
C TYR A 163 -10.06 3.27 25.49
N THR A 164 -9.53 4.49 25.51
CA THR A 164 -10.01 5.53 26.46
C THR A 164 -11.44 5.98 26.14
N ILE A 165 -11.80 6.12 24.87
CA ILE A 165 -13.18 6.42 24.45
C ILE A 165 -14.12 5.30 24.89
N ALA A 166 -13.74 4.04 24.68
CA ALA A 166 -14.53 2.90 25.12
C ALA A 166 -14.75 2.89 26.64
N LEU A 167 -13.70 3.19 27.41
CA LEU A 167 -13.81 3.34 28.87
C LEU A 167 -14.76 4.48 29.27
N ASN A 168 -14.63 5.65 28.64
CA ASN A 168 -15.50 6.79 28.93
C ASN A 168 -16.98 6.48 28.61
N LEU A 169 -17.25 5.70 27.55
CA LEU A 169 -18.60 5.26 27.22
C LEU A 169 -19.16 4.26 28.25
N VAL A 170 -18.33 3.33 28.72
CA VAL A 170 -18.72 2.40 29.79
C VAL A 170 -19.03 3.18 31.06
N GLU A 171 -18.18 4.12 31.45
CA GLU A 171 -18.40 4.99 32.62
C GLU A 171 -19.68 5.81 32.49
N LEU A 172 -19.93 6.39 31.31
CA LEU A 172 -21.18 7.12 31.03
C LEU A 172 -22.42 6.22 31.18
N SER A 173 -22.33 4.95 30.80
CA SER A 173 -23.47 4.02 30.81
C SER A 173 -23.71 3.34 32.17
N TRP A 174 -22.64 2.94 32.87
CA TRP A 174 -22.71 2.08 34.04
C TRP A 174 -22.22 2.76 35.33
N GLN A 175 -21.73 4.00 35.25
CA GLN A 175 -21.22 4.80 36.39
C GLN A 175 -20.09 4.14 37.21
N GLN A 176 -19.59 3.00 36.76
CA GLN A 176 -18.54 2.22 37.42
C GLN A 176 -17.65 1.57 36.38
N THR A 177 -16.34 1.71 36.57
CA THR A 177 -15.34 1.12 35.67
C THR A 177 -14.79 -0.18 36.28
N PRO A 178 -14.93 -1.33 35.62
CA PRO A 178 -14.47 -2.60 36.19
C PRO A 178 -12.94 -2.59 36.34
N ARG A 179 -12.45 -2.91 37.53
CA ARG A 179 -11.01 -2.92 37.87
C ARG A 179 -10.16 -3.80 36.95
N ILE A 180 -10.77 -4.87 36.44
CA ILE A 180 -10.15 -5.82 35.50
C ILE A 180 -9.66 -5.10 34.23
N VAL A 181 -10.41 -4.12 33.75
CA VAL A 181 -10.10 -3.42 32.50
C VAL A 181 -8.81 -2.61 32.64
N TYR A 182 -8.64 -1.88 33.76
CA TYR A 182 -7.40 -1.17 34.06
C TYR A 182 -6.18 -2.10 34.18
N TYR A 183 -6.34 -3.27 34.80
CA TYR A 183 -5.24 -4.22 34.97
C TYR A 183 -4.73 -4.76 33.62
N TYR A 184 -5.64 -4.96 32.66
CA TYR A 184 -5.32 -5.49 31.34
C TYR A 184 -5.20 -4.40 30.26
N GLN A 185 -5.07 -3.13 30.63
CA GLN A 185 -5.01 -2.00 29.70
C GLN A 185 -3.93 -2.19 28.62
N GLU A 186 -2.68 -2.44 29.03
CA GLU A 186 -1.56 -2.56 28.10
C GLU A 186 -1.70 -3.75 27.15
N LEU A 187 -2.33 -4.84 27.63
CA LEU A 187 -2.64 -6.03 26.83
C LEU A 187 -3.67 -5.71 25.75
N ILE A 188 -4.76 -5.02 26.12
CA ILE A 188 -5.83 -4.65 25.20
C ILE A 188 -5.32 -3.67 24.15
N VAL A 189 -4.58 -2.64 24.57
CA VAL A 189 -4.01 -1.64 23.65
C VAL A 189 -3.00 -2.28 22.70
N THR A 190 -2.13 -3.17 23.18
CA THR A 190 -1.15 -3.87 22.34
C THR A 190 -1.83 -4.81 21.34
N ALA A 191 -2.86 -5.54 21.77
CA ALA A 191 -3.64 -6.40 20.88
C ALA A 191 -4.37 -5.59 19.80
N ALA A 192 -5.01 -4.49 20.17
CA ALA A 192 -5.69 -3.59 19.23
C ALA A 192 -4.70 -2.95 18.25
N ALA A 193 -3.55 -2.47 18.73
CA ALA A 193 -2.50 -1.91 17.89
C ALA A 193 -1.94 -2.95 16.92
N SER A 194 -1.76 -4.21 17.35
CA SER A 194 -1.37 -5.34 16.50
C SER A 194 -2.33 -5.56 15.34
N VAL A 195 -3.64 -5.55 15.60
CA VAL A 195 -4.66 -5.70 14.56
C VAL A 195 -4.65 -4.50 13.61
N LEU A 196 -4.60 -3.28 14.12
CA LEU A 196 -4.54 -2.07 13.28
C LEU A 196 -3.28 -2.02 12.42
N LEU A 197 -2.12 -2.39 12.96
CA LEU A 197 -0.87 -2.49 12.21
C LEU A 197 -0.92 -3.58 11.14
N CYS A 198 -1.54 -4.72 11.43
CA CYS A 198 -1.76 -5.78 10.45
C CYS A 198 -2.63 -5.30 9.28
N ILE A 199 -3.74 -4.62 9.57
CA ILE A 199 -4.65 -4.07 8.57
C ILE A 199 -3.95 -3.01 7.73
N THR A 200 -3.29 -2.05 8.38
CA THR A 200 -2.61 -0.95 7.68
C THR A 200 -1.45 -1.43 6.82
N ALA A 201 -0.57 -2.29 7.34
CA ALA A 201 0.53 -2.87 6.58
C ALA A 201 0.04 -3.74 5.41
N SER A 202 -1.13 -4.36 5.52
CA SER A 202 -1.69 -5.23 4.47
C SER A 202 -2.45 -4.45 3.41
N TYR A 203 -3.31 -3.50 3.80
CA TYR A 203 -4.28 -2.87 2.90
C TYR A 203 -4.01 -1.41 2.60
N TYR A 204 -3.13 -0.74 3.35
CA TYR A 204 -2.94 0.70 3.24
C TYR A 204 -1.47 1.10 3.04
N ARG A 205 -1.24 2.36 2.65
CA ARG A 205 0.09 2.98 2.58
C ARG A 205 0.05 4.45 2.94
#